data_AF-A0AAD9HA73-F1
#
_entry.id   AF-A0AAD9HA73-F1
#
_cell.length_a   1.000
_cell.length_b   1.000
_cell.length_c   1.000
_cell.angle_alpha   90.00
_cell.angle_beta   90.00
_cell.angle_gamma   90.00
#
_symmetry.space_group_name_H-M   'P 1'
#
loop_
_entity.id
_entity.type
_entity.pdbx_description
1 polymer ?
#
loop_
_entity_poly.entity_id
_entity_poly.type
_entity_poly.pdbx_seq_one_letter_code
_entity_poly.pdbx_strand_id
1 'polypeptide(L)'
;MATRSGYLDVVELLLTDGNTSASSKDHLGRTLLYDASNKGHHAVVNYLLSRDPSAVNLTDRYGSTCLSAAARKGHFEIAKSLLDAGAEMFPDSFDRTPLWWARRHGHTAISQLLLEHAKTSGITASSEIFPEVIKMEAHAPYRICDVCDLRIPADGVCHRCSACNGGEFDICGDCFTSGARCLQPSHEPMYMNSSGHSNDNVHYGCNEDDRDQEDLGDHENNMDGGDGQDCDMEGWF
;
A
#
# COMPACT_ATOMS: atom_id res chain seq x y z
N MET A 1 -3.40 -19.06 5.83
CA MET A 1 -2.11 -19.66 6.28
C MET A 1 -1.58 -20.69 5.27
N ALA A 2 -2.34 -21.72 4.88
CA ALA A 2 -1.88 -22.75 3.93
C ALA A 2 -1.30 -22.19 2.63
N THR A 3 -1.94 -21.19 2.04
CA THR A 3 -1.45 -20.49 0.82
C THR A 3 -0.12 -19.79 1.03
N ARG A 4 0.09 -19.12 2.18
CA ARG A 4 1.35 -18.46 2.54
C ARG A 4 2.49 -19.44 2.77
N SER A 5 2.16 -20.67 3.17
CA SER A 5 3.12 -21.75 3.41
C SER A 5 3.34 -22.65 2.19
N GLY A 6 2.53 -22.53 1.15
CA GLY A 6 2.65 -23.33 -0.07
C GLY A 6 2.09 -24.75 0.03
N TYR A 7 1.26 -25.02 1.04
CA TYR A 7 0.67 -26.35 1.26
C TYR A 7 -0.50 -26.57 0.30
N LEU A 8 -0.19 -26.94 -0.94
CA LEU A 8 -1.16 -27.11 -2.02
C LEU A 8 -2.26 -28.13 -1.66
N ASP A 9 -1.88 -29.27 -1.11
CA ASP A 9 -2.79 -30.33 -0.64
C ASP A 9 -3.82 -29.81 0.37
N VAL A 10 -3.38 -28.99 1.33
CA VAL A 10 -4.26 -28.36 2.31
C VAL A 10 -5.15 -27.31 1.64
N VAL A 11 -4.63 -26.52 0.71
CA VAL A 11 -5.43 -25.53 -0.05
C VAL A 11 -6.50 -26.23 -0.89
N GLU A 12 -6.16 -27.34 -1.55
CA GLU A 12 -7.08 -28.15 -2.33
C GLU A 12 -8.21 -28.70 -1.48
N LEU A 13 -7.87 -29.30 -0.33
CA LEU A 13 -8.84 -29.84 0.61
C LEU A 13 -9.81 -28.76 1.09
N LEU A 14 -9.28 -27.61 1.54
CA LEU A 14 -10.09 -26.52 2.11
C LEU A 14 -11.05 -25.89 1.09
N LEU A 15 -10.64 -25.75 -0.17
CA LEU A 15 -11.51 -25.20 -1.22
C LEU A 15 -12.53 -26.22 -1.74
N THR A 16 -12.26 -27.52 -1.59
CA THR A 16 -13.19 -28.59 -1.99
C THR A 16 -14.30 -28.80 -0.97
N ASP A 17 -14.01 -28.60 0.32
CA ASP A 17 -15.00 -28.71 1.41
C ASP A 17 -16.07 -27.61 1.39
N GLY A 18 -15.92 -26.60 0.51
CA GLY A 18 -16.90 -25.52 0.29
C GLY A 18 -16.96 -24.47 1.41
N ASN A 19 -16.22 -24.68 2.50
CA ASN A 19 -16.20 -23.80 3.66
C ASN A 19 -15.28 -22.58 3.48
N THR A 20 -14.56 -22.48 2.36
CA THR A 20 -13.66 -21.36 2.04
C THR A 20 -13.76 -21.01 0.56
N SER A 21 -13.81 -19.71 0.25
CA SER A 21 -13.81 -19.23 -1.14
C SER A 21 -12.39 -18.97 -1.62
N ALA A 22 -12.10 -19.23 -2.90
CA ALA A 22 -10.84 -18.83 -3.53
C ALA A 22 -10.62 -17.31 -3.49
N SER A 23 -11.71 -16.53 -3.42
CA SER A 23 -11.71 -15.08 -3.32
C SER A 23 -11.71 -14.52 -1.89
N SER A 24 -11.59 -15.39 -0.86
CA SER A 24 -11.50 -14.95 0.54
C SER A 24 -10.34 -13.98 0.76
N LYS A 25 -10.59 -12.97 1.61
CA LYS A 25 -9.65 -11.87 1.90
C LYS A 25 -9.24 -11.86 3.38
N ASP A 26 -7.99 -11.48 3.66
CA ASP A 26 -7.52 -11.17 5.00
C ASP A 26 -7.97 -9.76 5.48
N HIS A 27 -7.53 -9.34 6.66
CA HIS A 27 -7.86 -8.02 7.22
C HIS A 27 -7.24 -6.83 6.47
N LEU A 28 -6.27 -7.07 5.57
CA LEU A 28 -5.73 -6.08 4.65
C LEU A 28 -6.42 -6.13 3.29
N GLY A 29 -7.42 -7.00 3.10
CA GLY A 29 -8.08 -7.20 1.82
C GLY A 29 -7.31 -8.09 0.84
N ARG A 30 -6.23 -8.76 1.28
CA ARG A 30 -5.39 -9.60 0.43
C ARG A 30 -6.04 -10.95 0.21
N THR A 31 -6.07 -11.39 -1.05
CA THR A 31 -6.65 -12.67 -1.43
C THR A 31 -5.69 -13.84 -1.20
N LEU A 32 -6.22 -15.07 -1.26
CA LEU A 32 -5.42 -16.28 -1.30
C LEU A 32 -4.38 -16.26 -2.44
N LEU A 33 -4.77 -15.75 -3.61
CA LEU A 33 -3.90 -15.60 -4.77
C LEU A 33 -2.79 -14.58 -4.51
N TYR A 34 -3.11 -13.44 -3.88
CA TYR A 34 -2.11 -12.46 -3.45
C TYR A 34 -1.06 -13.10 -2.53
N ASP A 35 -1.50 -13.84 -1.50
CA ASP A 35 -0.61 -14.47 -0.53
C ASP A 35 0.34 -15.48 -1.19
N ALA A 36 -0.18 -16.34 -2.06
CA ALA A 36 0.63 -17.33 -2.79
C ALA A 36 1.63 -16.63 -3.73
N SER A 37 1.19 -15.60 -4.45
CA SER A 37 2.04 -14.81 -5.34
C SER A 37 3.12 -14.05 -4.58
N ASN A 38 2.81 -13.48 -3.42
CA ASN A 38 3.78 -12.79 -2.57
C ASN A 38 4.85 -13.75 -2.00
N LYS A 39 4.46 -14.98 -1.68
CA LYS A 39 5.35 -15.98 -1.07
C LYS A 39 6.09 -16.88 -2.05
N GLY A 40 5.77 -16.82 -3.35
CA GLY A 40 6.51 -17.56 -4.37
C GLY A 40 5.98 -18.98 -4.62
N HIS A 41 4.75 -19.27 -4.20
CA HIS A 41 4.19 -20.62 -4.29
C HIS A 41 3.49 -20.87 -5.63
N HIS A 42 4.27 -21.07 -6.69
CA HIS A 42 3.79 -21.17 -8.07
C HIS A 42 2.71 -22.24 -8.27
N ALA A 43 2.85 -23.42 -7.66
CA ALA A 43 1.85 -24.48 -7.76
C ALA A 43 0.49 -24.07 -7.17
N VAL A 44 0.51 -23.35 -6.03
CA VAL A 44 -0.70 -22.81 -5.40
C VAL A 44 -1.31 -21.71 -6.27
N VAL A 45 -0.50 -20.84 -6.88
CA VAL A 45 -0.98 -19.80 -7.81
C VAL A 45 -1.74 -20.44 -8.98
N ASN A 46 -1.16 -21.42 -9.65
CA ASN A 46 -1.80 -22.08 -10.80
C ASN A 46 -3.09 -22.79 -10.40
N TYR A 47 -3.09 -23.45 -9.23
CA TYR A 47 -4.31 -24.07 -8.71
C TYR A 47 -5.40 -23.03 -8.45
N LEU A 48 -5.08 -21.93 -7.76
CA LEU A 48 -6.06 -20.88 -7.46
C LEU A 48 -6.62 -20.22 -8.73
N LEU A 49 -5.76 -19.91 -9.71
CA LEU A 49 -6.19 -19.38 -11.02
C LEU A 49 -7.10 -20.37 -11.77
N SER A 50 -6.84 -21.68 -11.68
CA SER A 50 -7.70 -22.69 -12.30
C SER A 50 -9.11 -22.78 -11.67
N ARG A 51 -9.22 -22.37 -10.40
CA ARG A 51 -10.49 -22.40 -9.64
C ARG A 51 -11.27 -21.10 -9.78
N ASP A 52 -10.58 -19.97 -9.72
CA ASP A 52 -11.18 -18.65 -9.84
C ASP A 52 -10.25 -17.69 -10.61
N PRO A 53 -10.34 -17.69 -11.96
CA PRO A 53 -9.58 -16.76 -12.78
C PRO A 53 -9.94 -15.29 -12.52
N SER A 54 -11.15 -15.01 -12.04
CA SER A 54 -11.63 -13.63 -11.82
C SER A 54 -10.89 -12.93 -10.67
N ALA A 55 -10.23 -13.70 -9.79
CA ALA A 55 -9.45 -13.17 -8.68
C ALA A 55 -8.15 -12.47 -9.10
N VAL A 56 -7.70 -12.62 -10.35
CA VAL A 56 -6.38 -12.16 -10.84
C VAL A 56 -6.15 -10.65 -10.66
N ASN A 57 -7.20 -9.84 -10.84
CA ASN A 57 -7.15 -8.37 -10.74
C ASN A 57 -7.71 -7.81 -9.42
N LEU A 58 -8.02 -8.67 -8.44
CA LEU A 58 -8.45 -8.20 -7.13
C LEU A 58 -7.30 -7.49 -6.40
N THR A 59 -7.65 -6.40 -5.72
CA THR A 59 -6.73 -5.58 -4.95
C THR A 59 -6.93 -5.73 -3.45
N ASP A 60 -5.84 -5.52 -2.71
CA ASP A 60 -5.87 -5.26 -1.28
C ASP A 60 -6.30 -3.81 -0.97
N ARG A 61 -6.37 -3.45 0.31
CA ARG A 61 -6.81 -2.12 0.77
C ARG A 61 -5.95 -0.95 0.28
N TYR A 62 -4.79 -1.23 -0.30
CA TYR A 62 -3.84 -0.25 -0.80
C TYR A 62 -3.75 -0.27 -2.33
N GLY A 63 -4.67 -0.97 -3.01
CA GLY A 63 -4.63 -1.11 -4.45
C GLY A 63 -3.57 -2.12 -4.94
N SER A 64 -2.91 -2.87 -4.05
CA SER A 64 -1.88 -3.81 -4.46
C SER A 64 -2.50 -5.07 -5.07
N THR A 65 -2.06 -5.43 -6.28
CA THR A 65 -2.48 -6.66 -6.98
C THR A 65 -1.52 -7.81 -6.70
N CYS A 66 -1.95 -9.04 -7.00
CA CYS A 66 -1.08 -10.21 -6.93
C CYS A 66 0.11 -10.13 -7.92
N LEU A 67 -0.06 -9.46 -9.07
CA LEU A 67 1.02 -9.18 -10.02
C LEU A 67 2.05 -8.21 -9.43
N SER A 68 1.60 -7.13 -8.77
CA SER A 68 2.49 -6.22 -8.04
C SER A 68 3.28 -6.94 -6.95
N ALA A 69 2.65 -7.88 -6.22
CA ALA A 69 3.34 -8.67 -5.21
C ALA A 69 4.41 -9.61 -5.82
N ALA A 70 4.08 -10.33 -6.88
CA ALA A 70 5.03 -11.20 -7.59
C ALA A 70 6.21 -10.40 -8.16
N ALA A 71 5.93 -9.24 -8.76
CA ALA A 71 6.93 -8.35 -9.32
C ALA A 71 7.86 -7.77 -8.25
N ARG A 72 7.32 -7.35 -7.11
CA ARG A 72 8.06 -6.84 -5.95
C ARG A 72 9.00 -7.88 -5.33
N LYS A 73 8.61 -9.17 -5.37
CA LYS A 73 9.37 -10.26 -4.75
C LYS A 73 10.26 -11.05 -5.70
N GLY A 74 10.21 -10.75 -7.00
CA GLY A 74 11.09 -11.39 -7.98
C GLY A 74 10.60 -12.77 -8.45
N HIS A 75 9.32 -13.08 -8.29
CA HIS A 75 8.76 -14.39 -8.67
C HIS A 75 8.36 -14.43 -10.16
N PHE A 76 9.35 -14.65 -11.03
CA PHE A 76 9.18 -14.59 -12.49
C PHE A 76 8.09 -15.51 -13.03
N GLU A 77 8.12 -16.81 -12.70
CA GLU A 77 7.14 -17.77 -13.22
C GLU A 77 5.71 -17.45 -12.78
N ILE A 78 5.54 -16.89 -11.58
CA ILE A 78 4.25 -16.42 -11.09
C ILE A 78 3.80 -15.20 -11.88
N ALA A 79 4.66 -14.20 -12.06
CA ALA A 79 4.33 -13.01 -12.83
C ALA A 79 3.88 -13.38 -14.26
N LYS A 80 4.55 -14.34 -14.89
CA LYS A 80 4.17 -14.87 -16.20
C LYS A 80 2.79 -15.54 -16.16
N SER A 81 2.56 -16.48 -15.24
CA SER A 81 1.25 -17.15 -15.11
C SER A 81 0.10 -16.17 -14.83
N LEU A 82 0.35 -15.10 -14.09
CA LEU A 82 -0.64 -14.05 -13.84
C LEU A 82 -0.95 -13.25 -15.10
N LEU A 83 0.05 -12.84 -15.88
CA LEU A 83 -0.15 -12.14 -17.16
C LEU A 83 -0.90 -13.02 -18.17
N ASP A 84 -0.55 -14.30 -18.25
CA ASP A 84 -1.25 -15.29 -19.11
C ASP A 84 -2.73 -15.45 -18.69
N ALA A 85 -3.04 -15.26 -17.40
CA ALA A 85 -4.39 -15.26 -16.85
C ALA A 85 -5.12 -13.91 -16.98
N GLY A 86 -4.54 -12.91 -17.64
CA GLY A 86 -5.15 -11.60 -17.87
C GLY A 86 -4.94 -10.59 -16.73
N ALA A 87 -3.86 -10.73 -15.96
CA ALA A 87 -3.49 -9.74 -14.97
C ALA A 87 -3.21 -8.37 -15.62
N GLU A 88 -3.85 -7.33 -15.11
CA GLU A 88 -3.66 -5.96 -15.54
C GLU A 88 -2.53 -5.28 -14.77
N MET A 89 -1.84 -4.34 -15.42
CA MET A 89 -0.70 -3.62 -14.84
C MET A 89 -1.09 -2.34 -14.09
N PHE A 90 -2.21 -2.39 -13.35
CA PHE A 90 -2.73 -1.23 -12.63
C PHE A 90 -1.75 -0.69 -11.56
N PRO A 91 -1.67 0.63 -11.39
CA PRO A 91 -0.98 1.21 -10.23
C PRO A 91 -1.73 0.90 -8.93
N ASP A 92 -0.98 0.83 -7.83
CA ASP A 92 -1.55 0.84 -6.49
C ASP A 92 -2.01 2.25 -6.09
N SER A 93 -2.57 2.42 -4.88
CA SER A 93 -3.07 3.72 -4.39
C SER A 93 -1.99 4.79 -4.20
N PHE A 94 -0.73 4.48 -4.52
CA PHE A 94 0.42 5.37 -4.44
C PHE A 94 1.12 5.51 -5.81
N ASP A 95 0.39 5.23 -6.89
CA ASP A 95 0.85 5.30 -8.28
C ASP A 95 1.99 4.31 -8.63
N ARG A 96 2.18 3.25 -7.83
CA ARG A 96 3.24 2.25 -8.06
C ARG A 96 2.68 1.08 -8.85
N THR A 97 3.15 0.92 -10.08
CA THR A 97 2.80 -0.20 -10.98
C THR A 97 3.59 -1.48 -10.65
N PRO A 98 3.21 -2.66 -11.17
CA PRO A 98 4.05 -3.85 -11.09
C PRO A 98 5.46 -3.63 -11.65
N LEU A 99 5.59 -2.81 -12.71
CA LEU A 99 6.89 -2.47 -13.28
C LEU A 99 7.72 -1.60 -12.34
N TRP A 100 7.09 -0.64 -11.66
CA TRP A 100 7.72 0.16 -10.60
C TRP A 100 8.34 -0.75 -9.55
N TRP A 101 7.58 -1.74 -9.06
CA TRP A 101 8.04 -2.69 -8.05
C TRP A 101 9.20 -3.56 -8.54
N ALA A 102 9.10 -4.13 -9.75
CA ALA A 102 10.16 -4.95 -10.32
C ALA A 102 11.48 -4.17 -10.44
N ARG A 103 11.43 -2.92 -10.92
CA ARG A 103 12.61 -2.07 -11.07
C ARG A 103 13.19 -1.63 -9.73
N ARG A 104 12.34 -1.23 -8.77
CA ARG A 104 12.77 -0.82 -7.43
C ARG A 104 13.64 -1.87 -6.73
N HIS A 105 13.34 -3.14 -6.99
CA HIS A 105 14.06 -4.29 -6.43
C HIS A 105 15.12 -4.91 -7.36
N GLY A 106 15.34 -4.34 -8.54
CA GLY A 106 16.33 -4.85 -9.49
C GLY A 106 15.94 -6.20 -10.12
N HIS A 107 14.65 -6.53 -10.16
CA HIS A 107 14.15 -7.74 -10.83
C HIS A 107 14.06 -7.52 -12.34
N THR A 108 15.23 -7.51 -12.99
CA THR A 108 15.39 -7.20 -14.42
C THR A 108 14.58 -8.14 -15.32
N ALA A 109 14.54 -9.44 -15.02
CA ALA A 109 13.79 -10.43 -15.81
C ALA A 109 12.28 -10.14 -15.80
N ILE A 110 11.72 -9.77 -14.65
CA ILE A 110 10.31 -9.39 -14.55
C ILE A 110 10.06 -8.03 -15.20
N SER A 111 10.99 -7.10 -15.05
CA SER A 111 10.90 -5.79 -15.71
C SER A 111 10.83 -5.94 -17.23
N GLN A 112 11.64 -6.83 -17.81
CA GLN A 112 11.60 -7.17 -19.23
C GLN A 112 10.27 -7.81 -19.62
N LEU A 113 9.81 -8.82 -18.88
CA LEU A 113 8.53 -9.48 -19.09
C LEU A 113 7.36 -8.48 -19.13
N LEU A 114 7.29 -7.57 -18.15
CA LEU A 114 6.24 -6.56 -18.06
C LEU A 114 6.31 -5.53 -19.20
N LEU A 115 7.52 -5.12 -19.61
CA LEU A 115 7.70 -4.21 -20.75
C LEU A 115 7.31 -4.87 -22.07
N GLU A 116 7.64 -6.14 -22.27
CA GLU A 116 7.25 -6.92 -23.44
C GLU A 116 5.72 -7.06 -23.50
N HIS A 117 5.09 -7.43 -22.38
CA HIS A 117 3.65 -7.52 -22.28
C HIS A 117 2.95 -6.19 -22.54
N ALA A 118 3.46 -5.08 -21.97
CA ALA A 118 2.90 -3.75 -22.21
C ALA A 118 2.98 -3.35 -23.70
N LYS A 119 4.11 -3.63 -24.37
CA LYS A 119 4.27 -3.38 -25.81
C LYS A 119 3.29 -4.18 -26.64
N THR A 120 3.10 -5.47 -26.34
CA THR A 120 2.13 -6.32 -27.07
C THR A 120 0.69 -5.90 -26.84
N SER A 121 0.38 -5.38 -25.65
CA SER A 121 -0.96 -4.93 -25.27
C SER A 121 -1.24 -3.47 -25.62
N GLY A 122 -0.30 -2.76 -26.26
CA GLY A 122 -0.45 -1.35 -26.64
C GLY A 122 -0.45 -0.36 -25.47
N ILE A 123 0.03 -0.77 -24.30
CA ILE A 123 0.12 0.04 -23.09
C ILE A 123 1.49 0.73 -23.06
N THR A 124 1.50 2.04 -22.90
CA THR A 124 2.73 2.80 -22.62
C THR A 124 3.13 2.59 -21.15
N ALA A 125 4.09 1.72 -20.90
CA ALA A 125 4.73 1.63 -19.59
C ALA A 125 5.76 2.77 -19.44
N SER A 126 5.61 3.65 -18.43
CA SER A 126 6.56 4.75 -18.20
C SER A 126 7.96 4.17 -17.91
N SER A 127 8.98 4.78 -18.52
CA SER A 127 10.36 4.30 -18.50
C SER A 127 11.13 4.75 -17.27
N GLU A 128 10.45 5.18 -16.20
CA GLU A 128 11.07 5.85 -15.05
C GLU A 128 12.29 5.09 -14.51
N ILE A 129 13.41 5.81 -14.50
CA ILE A 129 14.72 5.35 -14.03
C ILE A 129 14.67 5.37 -12.50
N PHE A 130 14.74 4.21 -11.87
CA PHE A 130 14.75 4.11 -10.41
C PHE A 130 16.19 4.13 -9.88
N PRO A 131 16.52 5.02 -8.94
CA PRO A 131 17.82 5.02 -8.27
C PRO A 131 17.95 3.80 -7.33
N GLU A 132 19.22 3.47 -7.06
CA GLU A 132 19.81 2.28 -6.44
C GLU A 132 18.90 1.26 -5.73
N VAL A 133 19.12 -0.01 -6.11
CA VAL A 133 18.72 -1.21 -5.38
C VAL A 133 19.15 -1.06 -3.92
N ILE A 134 18.20 -1.05 -2.97
CA ILE A 134 18.54 -1.13 -1.55
C ILE A 134 19.18 -2.50 -1.31
N LYS A 135 20.51 -2.53 -1.21
CA LYS A 135 21.25 -3.70 -0.75
C LYS A 135 21.21 -3.69 0.78
N MET A 136 20.34 -4.50 1.37
CA MET A 136 20.35 -4.73 2.81
C MET A 136 21.35 -5.82 3.19
N GLU A 137 22.06 -5.61 4.30
CA GLU A 137 22.87 -6.65 4.94
C GLU A 137 21.96 -7.76 5.50
N ALA A 138 22.31 -9.02 5.25
CA ALA A 138 21.46 -10.18 5.52
C ALA A 138 21.15 -10.43 7.02
N HIS A 139 21.84 -9.74 7.93
CA HIS A 139 21.81 -10.02 9.37
C HIS A 139 21.38 -8.83 10.25
N ALA A 140 21.07 -7.67 9.66
CA ALA A 140 20.57 -6.53 10.43
C ALA A 140 19.10 -6.78 10.84
N PRO A 141 18.69 -6.44 12.09
CA PRO A 141 17.29 -6.49 12.48
C PRO A 141 16.48 -5.53 11.59
N TYR A 142 15.30 -5.98 11.15
CA TYR A 142 14.40 -5.19 10.32
C TYR A 142 12.95 -5.43 10.73
N ARG A 143 12.10 -4.44 10.49
CA ARG A 143 10.63 -4.57 10.53
C ARG A 143 10.11 -4.76 9.11
N ILE A 144 8.87 -5.22 8.96
CA ILE A 144 8.23 -5.30 7.65
C ILE A 144 7.13 -4.25 7.62
N CYS A 145 7.11 -3.42 6.58
CA CYS A 145 6.00 -2.50 6.35
C CYS A 145 4.74 -3.29 5.99
N ASP A 146 3.64 -3.16 6.71
CA ASP A 146 2.38 -3.84 6.40
C ASP A 146 1.75 -3.36 5.10
N VAL A 147 2.09 -2.15 4.63
CA VAL A 147 1.58 -1.56 3.38
C VAL A 147 2.28 -2.15 2.16
N CYS A 148 3.61 -2.03 2.09
CA CYS A 148 4.39 -2.42 0.92
C CYS A 148 5.19 -3.71 1.11
N ASP A 149 5.16 -4.31 2.30
CA ASP A 149 5.87 -5.54 2.66
C ASP A 149 7.38 -5.46 2.32
N LEU A 150 7.92 -4.24 2.42
CA LEU A 150 9.34 -3.91 2.39
C LEU A 150 9.95 -4.03 3.78
N ARG A 151 11.25 -4.37 3.81
CA ARG A 151 12.03 -4.32 5.03
C ARG A 151 12.32 -2.88 5.40
N ILE A 152 11.98 -2.52 6.62
CA ILE A 152 12.33 -1.25 7.26
C ILE A 152 13.57 -1.54 8.10
N PRO A 153 14.72 -0.91 7.81
CA PRO A 153 15.90 -1.02 8.67
C PRO A 153 15.56 -0.68 10.13
N ALA A 154 16.30 -1.23 11.10
CA ALA A 154 16.08 -0.89 12.51
C ALA A 154 16.20 0.62 12.80
N ASP A 155 17.10 1.30 12.09
CA ASP A 155 17.33 2.74 12.11
C ASP A 155 16.45 3.53 11.13
N GLY A 156 15.67 2.83 10.31
CA GLY A 156 14.74 3.43 9.35
C GLY A 156 13.52 4.05 10.02
N VAL A 157 12.95 5.05 9.36
CA VAL A 157 11.71 5.70 9.79
C VAL A 157 10.52 4.76 9.59
N CYS A 158 9.74 4.55 10.65
CA CYS A 158 8.44 3.90 10.54
C CYS A 158 7.41 4.47 11.50
N HIS A 159 6.13 4.26 11.18
CA HIS A 159 4.99 4.62 12.00
C HIS A 159 4.31 3.34 12.46
N ARG A 160 4.33 3.08 13.77
CA ARG A 160 3.78 1.85 14.36
C ARG A 160 2.44 2.14 15.03
N CYS A 161 1.42 1.37 14.66
CA CYS A 161 0.14 1.39 15.34
C CYS A 161 0.02 0.22 16.33
N SER A 162 -0.17 0.52 17.61
CA SER A 162 -0.38 -0.47 18.67
C SER A 162 -1.79 -1.10 18.67
N ALA A 163 -2.74 -0.48 17.96
CA ALA A 163 -4.15 -0.94 17.90
C ALA A 163 -4.46 -1.76 16.64
N CYS A 164 -3.67 -1.66 15.58
CA CYS A 164 -3.85 -2.45 14.36
C CYS A 164 -3.04 -3.76 14.44
N ASN A 165 -3.59 -4.83 13.83
CA ASN A 165 -2.89 -6.11 13.67
C ASN A 165 -2.27 -6.66 14.98
N GLY A 166 -2.99 -6.54 16.11
CA GLY A 166 -2.47 -6.99 17.41
C GLY A 166 -1.27 -6.20 17.96
N GLY A 167 -1.01 -5.00 17.42
CA GLY A 167 0.10 -4.12 17.79
C GLY A 167 1.33 -4.21 16.88
N GLU A 168 1.26 -5.04 15.85
CA GLU A 168 2.32 -5.26 14.87
C GLU A 168 1.91 -4.69 13.51
N PHE A 169 1.57 -3.40 13.48
CA PHE A 169 1.24 -2.70 12.25
C PHE A 169 2.22 -1.55 11.99
N ASP A 170 3.20 -1.80 11.13
CA ASP A 170 4.29 -0.90 10.80
C ASP A 170 4.09 -0.30 9.40
N ILE A 171 4.15 1.02 9.28
CA ILE A 171 4.15 1.73 7.99
C ILE A 171 5.54 2.35 7.79
N CYS A 172 6.23 2.05 6.69
CA CYS A 172 7.50 2.71 6.39
C CYS A 172 7.29 4.20 6.07
N GLY A 173 8.32 5.02 6.29
CA GLY A 173 8.29 6.47 6.01
C GLY A 173 7.73 6.80 4.63
N ASP A 174 8.22 6.14 3.57
CA ASP A 174 7.74 6.35 2.20
C ASP A 174 6.22 6.14 2.07
N CYS A 175 5.70 5.01 2.58
CA CYS A 175 4.27 4.74 2.50
C CYS A 175 3.45 5.73 3.34
N PHE A 176 3.96 6.14 4.50
CA PHE A 176 3.28 7.12 5.34
C PHE A 176 3.19 8.49 4.67
N THR A 177 4.29 8.96 4.08
CA THR A 177 4.35 10.22 3.32
C THR A 177 3.48 10.18 2.07
N SER A 178 3.38 9.02 1.40
CA SER A 178 2.44 8.83 0.29
C SER A 178 0.97 8.71 0.73
N GLY A 179 0.65 8.88 2.02
CA GLY A 179 -0.73 8.92 2.51
C GLY A 179 -1.25 7.62 3.11
N ALA A 180 -0.42 6.59 3.28
CA ALA A 180 -0.85 5.36 3.95
C ALA A 180 -1.18 5.63 5.42
N ARG A 181 -2.28 5.06 5.90
CA ARG A 181 -2.76 5.19 7.29
C ARG A 181 -3.16 3.83 7.88
N CYS A 182 -3.47 3.86 9.18
CA CYS A 182 -3.97 2.75 9.96
C CYS A 182 -5.22 2.09 9.35
N LEU A 183 -5.59 0.92 9.86
CA LEU A 183 -6.81 0.20 9.46
C LEU A 183 -8.09 0.95 9.84
N GLN A 184 -8.03 1.73 10.93
CA GLN A 184 -9.11 2.58 11.40
C GLN A 184 -8.65 4.05 11.39
N PRO A 185 -9.48 5.00 10.95
CA PRO A 185 -9.12 6.42 10.93
C PRO A 185 -8.82 6.99 12.33
N SER A 186 -9.43 6.43 13.37
CA SER A 186 -9.23 6.86 14.77
C SER A 186 -7.89 6.44 15.36
N HIS A 187 -7.13 5.56 14.69
CA HIS A 187 -5.86 5.09 15.19
C HIS A 187 -4.72 6.03 14.79
N GLU A 188 -4.01 6.55 15.77
CA GLU A 188 -2.81 7.37 15.56
C GLU A 188 -1.55 6.51 15.69
N PRO A 189 -0.80 6.26 14.59
CA PRO A 189 0.42 5.47 14.67
C PRO A 189 1.57 6.33 15.21
N MET A 190 2.34 5.75 16.14
CA MET A 190 3.48 6.43 16.75
C MET A 190 4.68 6.43 15.80
N TYR A 191 5.39 7.55 15.75
CA TYR A 191 6.66 7.65 15.04
C TYR A 191 7.78 6.87 15.75
N MET A 192 8.54 6.10 14.99
CA MET A 192 9.66 5.28 15.46
C MET A 192 10.91 5.56 14.62
N ASN A 193 12.06 5.75 15.29
CA ASN A 193 13.38 5.89 14.67
C ASN A 193 14.46 5.06 15.41
N SER A 194 15.72 5.28 15.04
CA SER A 194 16.92 4.52 15.42
C SER A 194 17.17 4.29 16.92
N SER A 195 16.53 5.03 17.81
CA SER A 195 16.65 4.81 19.26
C SER A 195 15.57 3.89 19.84
N GLY A 196 14.56 3.46 19.07
CA GLY A 196 13.46 2.62 19.57
C GLY A 196 12.58 3.30 20.64
N HIS A 197 12.75 4.61 20.85
CA HIS A 197 11.95 5.41 21.76
C HIS A 197 10.87 6.14 20.95
N SER A 198 9.64 6.14 21.47
CA SER A 198 8.55 6.97 20.96
C SER A 198 8.98 8.44 21.06
N ASN A 199 9.07 9.13 19.93
CA ASN A 199 9.15 10.57 19.95
C ASN A 199 7.69 11.08 20.00
N ASP A 200 7.18 11.31 21.21
CA ASP A 200 5.84 11.85 21.47
C ASP A 200 5.68 13.33 21.04
N ASN A 201 6.48 13.79 20.07
CA ASN A 201 6.49 15.18 19.63
C ASN A 201 6.88 15.28 18.15
N VAL A 202 5.94 14.95 17.28
CA VAL A 202 5.91 15.52 15.93
C VAL A 202 4.45 15.78 15.57
N HIS A 203 4.00 16.96 15.94
CA HIS A 203 2.76 17.53 15.42
C HIS A 203 2.99 17.77 13.93
N TYR A 204 2.53 16.85 13.08
CA TYR A 204 2.33 17.18 11.67
C TYR A 204 1.15 18.16 11.64
N GLY A 205 1.47 19.45 11.75
CA GLY A 205 0.55 20.50 11.35
C GLY A 205 0.20 20.25 9.89
N CYS A 206 -1.06 19.89 9.63
CA CYS A 206 -1.63 20.07 8.31
C CYS A 206 -1.51 21.56 8.00
N ASN A 207 -0.65 21.95 7.05
CA ASN A 207 -0.72 23.28 6.47
C ASN A 207 -2.04 23.35 5.69
N GLU A 208 -3.10 23.74 6.38
CA GLU A 208 -4.31 24.31 5.76
C GLU A 208 -4.06 25.79 5.48
N ASP A 209 -3.16 26.09 4.54
CA ASP A 209 -2.95 27.46 4.08
C ASP A 209 -2.96 27.50 2.55
N ASP A 210 -4.14 27.26 1.99
CA ASP A 210 -4.59 27.89 0.73
C ASP A 210 -5.99 28.47 1.03
N ARG A 211 -6.02 29.51 1.87
CA ARG A 211 -7.11 30.48 1.90
C ARG A 211 -6.58 31.76 1.29
N ASP A 212 -6.98 31.99 0.05
CA ASP A 212 -7.01 33.30 -0.58
C ASP A 212 -7.70 34.32 0.35
N GLN A 213 -7.20 35.57 0.34
CA GLN A 213 -7.62 36.81 1.04
C GLN A 213 -6.68 37.21 2.19
N GLU A 214 -6.00 38.36 2.21
CA GLU A 214 -6.21 39.68 1.59
C GLU A 214 -4.87 40.45 1.57
N ASP A 215 -4.59 41.16 0.48
CA ASP A 215 -3.60 42.25 0.45
C ASP A 215 -4.37 43.56 0.69
N LEU A 216 -4.14 44.19 1.85
CA LEU A 216 -4.68 45.51 2.21
C LEU A 216 -3.58 46.57 2.13
N GLY A 217 -3.81 47.53 1.25
CA GLY A 217 -3.20 48.86 1.20
C GLY A 217 -3.77 49.52 -0.05
N ASP A 218 -4.75 50.42 0.04
CA ASP A 218 -4.50 51.78 0.50
C ASP A 218 -5.73 52.46 1.14
N HIS A 219 -5.40 53.35 2.06
CA HIS A 219 -6.23 54.40 2.64
C HIS A 219 -7.13 55.12 1.61
N GLU A 220 -8.40 55.36 1.98
CA GLU A 220 -8.96 56.71 2.09
C GLU A 220 -10.34 56.74 2.76
N ASN A 221 -10.58 57.86 3.46
CA ASN A 221 -11.69 58.17 4.36
C ASN A 221 -13.07 58.23 3.67
N ASN A 222 -14.15 57.78 4.33
CA ASN A 222 -15.30 58.65 4.66
C ASN A 222 -16.43 57.98 5.48
N MET A 223 -16.82 58.70 6.55
CA MET A 223 -18.19 59.01 7.02
C MET A 223 -19.20 57.94 7.49
N ASP A 224 -19.58 58.16 8.76
CA ASP A 224 -20.94 58.25 9.35
C ASP A 224 -21.75 57.04 9.83
N GLY A 225 -22.19 57.18 11.10
CA GLY A 225 -23.41 56.61 11.72
C GLY A 225 -23.30 55.14 12.14
N GLY A 226 -23.58 54.70 13.36
CA GLY A 226 -24.57 55.15 14.34
C GLY A 226 -25.43 53.95 14.75
N ASP A 227 -25.33 53.58 16.03
CA ASP A 227 -26.32 52.89 16.89
C ASP A 227 -26.83 51.45 16.60
N GLY A 228 -26.97 50.69 17.71
CA GLY A 228 -27.93 49.59 17.90
C GLY A 228 -27.32 48.18 17.96
N GLN A 229 -27.10 47.57 19.13
CA GLN A 229 -28.07 46.73 19.88
C GLN A 229 -28.57 45.52 19.08
N ASP A 230 -28.14 44.29 19.42
CA ASP A 230 -28.90 43.39 20.30
C ASP A 230 -28.26 41.99 20.36
N CYS A 231 -28.08 41.51 21.59
CA CYS A 231 -27.75 40.14 21.92
C CYS A 231 -29.07 39.40 22.18
N ASP A 232 -29.43 38.42 21.37
CA ASP A 232 -30.46 37.46 21.73
C ASP A 232 -29.94 36.03 21.72
N MET A 233 -30.14 35.41 22.87
CA MET A 233 -29.78 34.08 23.31
C MET A 233 -31.09 33.38 23.61
N GLU A 234 -31.54 32.45 22.76
CA GLU A 234 -32.50 31.39 23.09
C GLU A 234 -32.13 30.18 22.19
N GLY A 235 -31.96 28.92 22.65
CA GLY A 235 -32.43 28.26 23.86
C GLY A 235 -33.48 27.22 23.47
N TRP A 236 -33.06 25.97 23.20
CA TRP A 236 -33.97 24.80 23.16
C TRP A 236 -33.30 23.61 23.87
N PHE A 237 -33.69 23.45 25.14
CA PHE A 237 -33.66 22.31 26.08
C PHE A 237 -32.38 21.51 26.31
#